data_AF-A0A918Q415-F1
#
_entry.id   AF-A0A918Q415-F1
#
_cell.length_a   1.000
_cell.length_b   1.000
_cell.length_c   1.000
_cell.angle_alpha   90.00
_cell.angle_beta   90.00
_cell.angle_gamma   90.00
#
_symmetry.space_group_name_H-M   'P 1'
#
loop_
_entity.id
_entity.type
_entity.pdbx_description
1 polymer ?
#
loop_
_entity_poly.entity_id
_entity_poly.type
_entity_poly.pdbx_seq_one_letter_code
_entity_poly.pdbx_strand_id
1 'polypeptide(L)'
;MNKKLIHTIFLSIVFTLMLGLNAQGQNGAFIYGKVKLRNSSEIEGHIRWAAGQSLWVDLLLAEKKDNTILQYLSKEDLRQLSASEKKTDWSFMALWENQYPNRKLTFRSQFGNIRQLTVTGANEATIRLKNNHDIRIFINEDVEYKNQLGKDLVIVTADQKKVTVKWEDLQSIVFLQEKAPNPNGNSPLYGKVETRFGYFYSGLIKWDMDEYLSQQYLDGTSIDHRHIRHQFAEVKSIRPKNHGSLIQLQSGKEIYMDDHPNVNNTNAGIQIRNPLWGQITLQWGDFKNAHFSPVPAHTSSGTGYSYSDFRTPKPLRGSLTLKDNSTISGAIFYDLDERWDIETLDAWAQGGGLLQIPFREIKKITPLNDSQSKVLLRSGELITLGDRSDVNSQNWGIMIQKSDETFQYFPWAKIKEISFIH
;
A
#
# COMPACT_ATOMS: atom_id res chain seq x y z
N MET A 1 -73.80 -33.15 14.67
CA MET A 1 -73.77 -33.97 13.44
C MET A 1 -73.58 -33.03 12.24
N ASN A 2 -72.39 -33.11 11.63
CA ASN A 2 -71.88 -32.51 10.38
C ASN A 2 -72.72 -31.48 9.59
N LYS A 3 -72.08 -30.33 9.33
CA LYS A 3 -72.20 -29.39 8.17
C LYS A 3 -71.24 -28.23 8.52
N LYS A 4 -70.27 -27.79 7.71
CA LYS A 4 -70.33 -27.44 6.29
C LYS A 4 -68.93 -27.44 5.68
N LEU A 5 -68.91 -27.97 4.46
CA LEU A 5 -67.96 -27.69 3.39
C LEU A 5 -67.98 -26.18 3.07
N ILE A 6 -66.83 -25.49 3.10
CA ILE A 6 -66.65 -24.19 2.43
C ILE A 6 -65.51 -24.37 1.43
N HIS A 7 -65.88 -24.36 0.16
CA HIS A 7 -64.97 -24.14 -0.97
C HIS A 7 -64.55 -22.67 -0.99
N THR A 8 -63.25 -22.41 -1.07
CA THR A 8 -62.74 -21.18 -1.70
C THR A 8 -61.54 -21.54 -2.55
N ILE A 9 -61.73 -21.51 -3.86
CA ILE A 9 -60.67 -21.41 -4.88
C ILE A 9 -60.44 -19.91 -5.09
N PHE A 10 -59.20 -19.42 -5.02
CA PHE A 10 -58.47 -18.74 -6.11
C PHE A 10 -57.26 -17.95 -5.60
N LEU A 11 -56.20 -17.99 -6.41
CA LEU A 11 -55.09 -17.04 -6.50
C LEU A 11 -54.02 -17.07 -5.38
N SER A 12 -52.82 -17.59 -5.69
CA SER A 12 -51.68 -16.75 -6.07
C SER A 12 -50.33 -17.42 -5.79
N ILE A 13 -49.43 -17.25 -6.77
CA ILE A 13 -47.97 -17.22 -6.64
C ILE A 13 -47.28 -18.57 -6.51
N VAL A 14 -46.89 -19.07 -7.68
CA VAL A 14 -45.57 -19.61 -7.99
C VAL A 14 -44.52 -19.21 -6.94
N PHE A 15 -44.30 -20.04 -5.93
CA PHE A 15 -43.11 -19.94 -5.08
C PHE A 15 -42.03 -20.81 -5.71
N THR A 16 -41.42 -20.24 -6.76
CA THR A 16 -40.19 -20.74 -7.35
C THR A 16 -39.15 -20.93 -6.25
N LEU A 17 -38.42 -22.04 -6.35
CA LEU A 17 -37.14 -22.29 -5.69
C LEU A 17 -36.35 -20.98 -5.45
N MET A 18 -36.36 -20.49 -4.22
CA MET A 18 -35.17 -19.86 -3.67
C MET A 18 -34.41 -20.98 -2.96
N LEU A 19 -33.68 -21.74 -3.77
CA LEU A 19 -32.41 -22.30 -3.32
C LEU A 19 -31.73 -21.17 -2.56
N GLY A 20 -31.50 -21.37 -1.27
CA GLY A 20 -30.57 -20.54 -0.53
C GLY A 20 -29.29 -20.53 -1.34
N LEU A 21 -29.06 -19.43 -2.05
CA LEU A 21 -27.73 -19.03 -2.43
C LEU A 21 -27.02 -18.95 -1.09
N ASN A 22 -26.31 -20.01 -0.73
CA ASN A 22 -25.18 -19.89 0.17
C ASN A 22 -24.44 -18.66 -0.34
N ALA A 23 -24.46 -17.60 0.44
CA ALA A 23 -23.54 -16.50 0.24
C ALA A 23 -22.16 -17.16 0.26
N GLN A 24 -21.61 -17.44 -0.92
CA GLN A 24 -20.21 -17.73 -1.05
C GLN A 24 -19.54 -16.53 -0.40
N GLY A 25 -18.93 -16.74 0.77
CA GLY A 25 -18.18 -15.71 1.47
C GLY A 25 -17.30 -15.05 0.43
N GLN A 26 -17.47 -13.74 0.26
CA GLN A 26 -16.73 -13.00 -0.74
C GLN A 26 -15.26 -13.04 -0.31
N ASN A 27 -14.50 -13.92 -0.96
CA ASN A 27 -13.05 -13.98 -0.89
C ASN A 27 -12.53 -12.83 -1.75
N GLY A 28 -11.42 -12.20 -1.36
CA GLY A 28 -10.89 -11.16 -2.23
C GLY A 28 -9.76 -10.33 -1.72
N ALA A 29 -9.35 -10.43 -0.45
CA ALA A 29 -8.24 -9.61 0.05
C ALA A 29 -6.88 -9.94 -0.60
N PHE A 30 -6.73 -11.15 -1.14
CA PHE A 30 -5.47 -11.71 -1.60
C PHE A 30 -5.20 -11.40 -3.07
N ILE A 31 -3.93 -11.20 -3.41
CA ILE A 31 -3.51 -11.01 -4.79
C ILE A 31 -3.86 -12.28 -5.57
N TYR A 32 -4.63 -12.15 -6.65
CA TYR A 32 -5.10 -13.25 -7.48
C TYR A 32 -4.87 -12.94 -8.95
N GLY A 33 -4.47 -13.92 -9.73
CA GLY A 33 -4.23 -13.68 -11.14
C GLY A 33 -3.91 -14.91 -11.95
N LYS A 34 -3.78 -14.67 -13.25
CA LYS A 34 -3.33 -15.64 -14.23
C LYS A 34 -1.86 -15.37 -14.57
N VAL A 35 -1.04 -16.37 -14.28
CA VAL A 35 0.40 -16.37 -14.50
C VAL A 35 0.70 -17.13 -15.78
N LYS A 36 1.32 -16.46 -16.74
CA LYS A 36 1.76 -17.05 -18.01
C LYS A 36 3.26 -17.27 -17.96
N LEU A 37 3.70 -18.48 -18.25
CA LEU A 37 5.11 -18.86 -18.33
C LEU A 37 5.64 -18.75 -19.76
N ARG A 38 6.96 -18.64 -19.91
CA ARG A 38 7.64 -18.53 -21.22
C ARG A 38 7.42 -19.76 -22.11
N ASN A 39 7.17 -20.93 -21.52
CA ASN A 39 6.79 -22.15 -22.24
C ASN A 39 5.29 -22.16 -22.68
N SER A 40 4.59 -21.02 -22.55
CA SER A 40 3.16 -20.83 -22.85
C SER A 40 2.17 -21.56 -21.93
N SER A 41 2.63 -22.24 -20.89
CA SER A 41 1.72 -22.75 -19.86
C SER A 41 1.15 -21.61 -19.01
N GLU A 42 -0.07 -21.83 -18.50
CA GLU A 42 -0.78 -20.87 -17.66
C GLU A 42 -1.13 -21.50 -16.31
N ILE A 43 -1.00 -20.72 -15.25
CA ILE A 43 -1.35 -21.11 -13.88
C ILE A 43 -2.23 -19.99 -13.33
N GLU A 44 -3.41 -20.32 -12.80
CA GLU A 44 -4.30 -19.35 -12.17
C GLU A 44 -4.41 -19.64 -10.68
N GLY A 45 -4.31 -18.59 -9.86
CA GLY A 45 -4.42 -18.74 -8.42
C GLY A 45 -4.01 -17.49 -7.64
N HIS A 46 -3.95 -17.68 -6.33
CA HIS A 46 -3.45 -16.70 -5.38
C HIS A 46 -1.95 -16.55 -5.49
N ILE A 47 -1.46 -15.31 -5.44
CA ILE A 47 -0.07 -14.98 -5.64
C ILE A 47 0.52 -14.49 -4.32
N ARG A 48 1.52 -15.22 -3.82
CA ARG A 48 2.43 -14.74 -2.78
C ARG A 48 3.70 -14.25 -3.45
N TRP A 49 3.95 -12.97 -3.30
CA TRP A 49 5.12 -12.27 -3.83
C TRP A 49 6.37 -12.55 -2.98
N ALA A 50 7.53 -12.49 -3.62
CA ALA A 50 8.80 -12.85 -3.00
C ALA A 50 9.23 -11.90 -1.86
N ALA A 51 8.84 -10.64 -1.92
CA ALA A 51 9.07 -9.65 -0.86
C ALA A 51 8.02 -9.72 0.28
N GLY A 52 7.21 -10.78 0.33
CA GLY A 52 6.28 -11.03 1.44
C GLY A 52 4.96 -10.28 1.31
N GLN A 53 4.59 -9.86 0.09
CA GLN A 53 3.26 -9.36 -0.24
C GLN A 53 2.34 -10.52 -0.63
N SER A 54 1.07 -10.40 -0.23
CA SER A 54 0.02 -11.35 -0.64
C SER A 54 -1.36 -10.73 -0.68
N LEU A 55 -1.52 -9.47 -0.27
CA LEU A 55 -2.80 -8.76 -0.23
C LEU A 55 -2.82 -7.64 -1.28
N TRP A 56 -3.99 -7.31 -1.82
CA TRP A 56 -4.10 -6.22 -2.81
C TRP A 56 -3.65 -4.85 -2.30
N VAL A 57 -3.74 -4.64 -0.98
CA VAL A 57 -3.31 -3.40 -0.31
C VAL A 57 -1.79 -3.29 -0.19
N ASP A 58 -1.06 -4.38 -0.42
CA ASP A 58 0.40 -4.36 -0.32
C ASP A 58 1.00 -3.52 -1.43
N LEU A 59 2.10 -2.85 -1.13
CA LEU A 59 2.80 -2.00 -2.08
C LEU A 59 3.80 -2.82 -2.89
N LEU A 60 3.79 -2.60 -4.21
CA LEU A 60 4.91 -2.85 -5.08
C LEU A 60 5.84 -1.63 -5.02
N LEU A 61 7.11 -1.87 -4.72
CA LEU A 61 8.16 -0.85 -4.67
C LEU A 61 9.18 -1.13 -5.77
N ALA A 62 9.46 -0.13 -6.58
CA ALA A 62 10.47 -0.22 -7.62
C ALA A 62 10.95 1.18 -8.00
N GLU A 63 11.88 1.27 -8.95
CA GLU A 63 12.32 2.52 -9.56
C GLU A 63 11.82 2.59 -11.01
N LYS A 64 11.33 3.77 -11.42
CA LYS A 64 10.90 4.05 -12.80
C LYS A 64 12.14 4.18 -13.67
N LYS A 65 12.12 3.57 -14.85
CA LYS A 65 13.22 3.72 -15.83
C LYS A 65 13.21 5.08 -16.55
N ASP A 66 12.04 5.70 -16.60
CA ASP A 66 11.79 6.88 -17.42
C ASP A 66 11.35 8.05 -16.55
N ASN A 67 12.02 9.19 -16.71
CA ASN A 67 11.47 10.48 -16.31
C ASN A 67 11.30 11.38 -17.55
N THR A 68 10.09 11.44 -18.07
CA THR A 68 9.78 12.23 -19.26
C THR A 68 9.62 13.72 -18.97
N ILE A 69 9.64 14.16 -17.70
CA ILE A 69 9.36 15.56 -17.34
C ILE A 69 10.61 16.43 -17.29
N LEU A 70 11.79 15.84 -17.03
CA LEU A 70 13.03 16.60 -16.87
C LEU A 70 13.46 17.32 -18.15
N GLN A 71 13.05 16.83 -19.32
CA GLN A 71 13.32 17.48 -20.60
C GLN A 71 12.69 18.88 -20.76
N TYR A 72 11.70 19.22 -19.92
CA TYR A 72 11.04 20.52 -19.94
C TYR A 72 11.65 21.55 -18.97
N LEU A 73 12.65 21.15 -18.18
CA LEU A 73 13.37 22.05 -17.29
C LEU A 73 14.33 22.95 -18.08
N SER A 74 14.50 24.19 -17.61
CA SER A 74 15.55 25.05 -18.16
C SER A 74 16.94 24.56 -17.71
N LYS A 75 17.99 24.98 -18.43
CA LYS A 75 19.38 24.69 -18.04
C LYS A 75 19.72 25.21 -16.64
N GLU A 76 19.10 26.31 -16.24
CA GLU A 76 19.31 26.90 -14.92
C GLU A 76 18.62 26.07 -13.82
N ASP A 77 17.39 25.62 -14.07
CA ASP A 77 16.67 24.75 -13.13
C ASP A 77 17.43 23.43 -12.91
N LEU A 78 17.94 22.83 -13.99
CA LEU A 78 18.76 21.61 -13.91
C LEU A 78 20.03 21.81 -13.06
N ARG A 79 20.71 22.95 -13.22
CA ARG A 79 21.90 23.28 -12.40
C ARG A 79 21.56 23.43 -10.94
N GLN A 80 20.44 24.08 -10.62
CA GLN A 80 19.99 24.27 -9.23
C GLN A 80 19.63 22.93 -8.57
N LEU A 81 18.90 22.06 -9.27
CA LEU A 81 18.57 20.71 -8.78
C LEU A 81 19.81 19.83 -8.61
N SER A 82 20.79 19.95 -9.50
CA SER A 82 22.05 19.20 -9.38
C SER A 82 22.94 19.70 -8.24
N ALA A 83 22.87 21.00 -7.90
CA ALA A 83 23.64 21.58 -6.81
C ALA A 83 23.07 21.28 -5.42
N SER A 84 21.76 21.01 -5.33
CA SER A 84 21.10 20.64 -4.07
C SER A 84 21.26 19.16 -3.71
N GLU A 85 21.67 18.30 -4.66
CA GLU A 85 22.12 16.95 -4.38
C GLU A 85 23.43 16.99 -3.56
N LYS A 86 23.41 16.50 -2.32
CA LYS A 86 24.63 16.35 -1.51
C LYS A 86 25.61 15.44 -2.27
N LYS A 87 26.72 16.02 -2.73
CA LYS A 87 27.87 15.27 -3.25
C LYS A 87 28.29 14.23 -2.22
N THR A 88 28.02 12.96 -2.52
CA THR A 88 28.71 11.86 -1.85
C THR A 88 30.06 11.71 -2.57
N ASP A 89 31.15 11.83 -1.82
CA ASP A 89 32.54 11.89 -2.31
C ASP A 89 32.91 10.71 -3.23
N TRP A 90 32.93 10.94 -4.55
CA TRP A 90 33.76 10.22 -5.53
C TRP A 90 34.08 11.14 -6.71
N SER A 91 34.90 12.16 -6.43
CA SER A 91 35.34 13.22 -7.33
C SER A 91 36.27 12.80 -8.50
N PHE A 92 36.34 11.51 -8.87
CA PHE A 92 37.32 11.00 -9.83
C PHE A 92 36.77 10.27 -11.07
N MET A 93 35.44 10.18 -11.27
CA MET A 93 34.82 9.55 -12.46
C MET A 93 33.89 10.48 -13.28
N ALA A 94 33.89 11.79 -13.01
CA ALA A 94 32.98 12.77 -13.61
C ALA A 94 33.36 13.22 -15.05
N LEU A 95 33.99 12.36 -15.85
CA LEU A 95 34.32 12.64 -17.26
C LEU A 95 33.31 12.05 -18.27
N TRP A 96 32.15 11.60 -17.78
CA TRP A 96 30.98 11.31 -18.61
C TRP A 96 29.78 12.01 -17.97
N GLU A 97 29.46 13.22 -18.45
CA GLU A 97 28.39 14.08 -17.91
C GLU A 97 27.01 13.47 -18.15
N ASN A 98 26.37 12.97 -17.09
CA ASN A 98 24.91 12.84 -17.08
C ASN A 98 24.29 14.25 -17.14
N GLN A 99 23.48 14.52 -18.16
CA GLN A 99 22.89 15.84 -18.41
C GLN A 99 21.74 16.20 -17.44
N TYR A 100 21.31 15.27 -16.59
CA TYR A 100 20.20 15.41 -15.65
C TYR A 100 20.64 15.05 -14.21
N PRO A 101 20.05 15.69 -13.18
CA PRO A 101 20.29 15.35 -11.77
C PRO A 101 19.92 13.88 -11.48
N ASN A 102 20.65 13.24 -10.57
CA ASN A 102 20.52 11.82 -10.29
C ASN A 102 19.70 11.57 -9.02
N ARG A 103 18.39 11.34 -9.20
CA ARG A 103 17.49 10.95 -8.11
C ARG A 103 16.72 9.68 -8.46
N LYS A 104 16.45 8.91 -7.40
CA LYS A 104 15.62 7.71 -7.47
C LYS A 104 14.19 8.10 -7.84
N LEU A 105 13.73 7.61 -8.99
CA LEU A 105 12.37 7.81 -9.47
C LEU A 105 11.47 6.75 -8.87
N THR A 106 11.04 6.94 -7.62
CA THR A 106 10.39 5.86 -6.87
C THR A 106 9.00 5.61 -7.43
N PHE A 107 8.72 4.36 -7.79
CA PHE A 107 7.36 3.89 -8.03
C PHE A 107 6.89 3.12 -6.80
N ARG A 108 5.83 3.61 -6.18
CA ARG A 108 5.17 2.95 -5.06
C ARG A 108 3.67 2.91 -5.28
N SER A 109 3.10 1.73 -5.41
CA SER A 109 1.64 1.59 -5.54
C SER A 109 1.12 0.26 -5.03
N GLN A 110 -0.13 0.25 -4.58
CA GLN A 110 -0.82 -0.96 -4.16
C GLN A 110 -1.02 -1.91 -5.34
N PHE A 111 -0.81 -3.22 -5.13
CA PHE A 111 -1.01 -4.24 -6.17
C PHE A 111 -2.40 -4.15 -6.81
N GLY A 112 -3.42 -3.79 -6.03
CA GLY A 112 -4.79 -3.62 -6.53
C GLY A 112 -4.94 -2.57 -7.64
N ASN A 113 -4.00 -1.62 -7.78
CA ASN A 113 -4.02 -0.62 -8.85
C ASN A 113 -3.44 -1.12 -10.19
N ILE A 114 -2.78 -2.28 -10.18
CA ILE A 114 -2.04 -2.85 -11.31
C ILE A 114 -2.94 -3.83 -12.05
N ARG A 115 -2.94 -3.75 -13.39
CA ARG A 115 -3.67 -4.67 -14.28
C ARG A 115 -2.82 -5.86 -14.69
N GLN A 116 -1.57 -5.61 -15.05
CA GLN A 116 -0.67 -6.64 -15.56
C GLN A 116 0.77 -6.29 -15.23
N LEU A 117 1.59 -7.31 -15.01
CA LEU A 117 3.05 -7.21 -14.97
C LEU A 117 3.64 -8.08 -16.09
N THR A 118 4.58 -7.56 -16.85
CA THR A 118 5.29 -8.29 -17.90
C THR A 118 6.78 -8.27 -17.59
N VAL A 119 7.40 -9.44 -17.50
CA VAL A 119 8.83 -9.55 -17.17
C VAL A 119 9.65 -9.17 -18.40
N THR A 120 10.53 -8.18 -18.26
CA THR A 120 11.40 -7.70 -19.34
C THR A 120 12.87 -8.00 -19.09
N GLY A 121 13.25 -8.37 -17.87
CA GLY A 121 14.62 -8.72 -17.51
C GLY A 121 14.72 -9.39 -16.14
N ALA A 122 15.96 -9.67 -15.71
CA ALA A 122 16.21 -10.32 -14.42
C ALA A 122 15.67 -9.51 -13.24
N ASN A 123 15.84 -8.18 -13.28
CA ASN A 123 15.42 -7.25 -12.24
C ASN A 123 14.47 -6.17 -12.79
N GLU A 124 13.75 -6.48 -13.87
CA GLU A 124 13.00 -5.49 -14.64
C GLU A 124 11.65 -6.03 -15.10
N ALA A 125 10.67 -5.13 -15.12
CA ALA A 125 9.35 -5.42 -15.64
C ALA A 125 8.68 -4.17 -16.21
N THR A 126 7.67 -4.38 -17.05
CA THR A 126 6.69 -3.35 -17.39
C THR A 126 5.40 -3.66 -16.64
N ILE A 127 4.93 -2.70 -15.85
CA ILE A 127 3.59 -2.76 -15.26
C ILE A 127 2.62 -2.01 -16.14
N ARG A 128 1.43 -2.58 -16.34
CA ARG A 128 0.29 -1.92 -16.94
C ARG A 128 -0.70 -1.61 -15.85
N LEU A 129 -1.03 -0.34 -15.69
CA LEU A 129 -2.04 0.14 -14.76
C LEU A 129 -3.45 -0.16 -15.27
N LYS A 130 -4.47 -0.07 -14.40
CA LYS A 130 -5.89 -0.26 -14.78
C LYS A 130 -6.41 0.74 -15.81
N ASN A 131 -5.75 1.89 -15.97
CA ASN A 131 -6.04 2.87 -17.01
C ASN A 131 -5.30 2.59 -18.34
N ASN A 132 -4.66 1.43 -18.46
CA ASN A 132 -3.86 0.97 -19.60
C ASN A 132 -2.56 1.74 -19.84
N HIS A 133 -2.12 2.59 -18.91
CA HIS A 133 -0.81 3.19 -18.98
C HIS A 133 0.27 2.20 -18.56
N ASP A 134 1.37 2.17 -19.31
CA ASP A 134 2.52 1.31 -19.06
C ASP A 134 3.62 2.10 -18.36
N ILE A 135 4.22 1.52 -17.32
CA ILE A 135 5.36 2.06 -16.59
C ILE A 135 6.46 1.01 -16.59
N ARG A 136 7.65 1.38 -17.06
CA ARG A 136 8.84 0.53 -17.01
C ARG A 136 9.50 0.69 -15.64
N ILE A 137 9.69 -0.41 -14.96
CA ILE A 137 10.24 -0.46 -13.61
C ILE A 137 11.43 -1.40 -13.53
N PHE A 138 12.34 -1.10 -12.60
CA PHE A 138 13.45 -1.97 -12.25
C PHE A 138 13.74 -1.89 -10.75
N ILE A 139 14.56 -2.83 -10.27
CA ILE A 139 15.14 -2.76 -8.94
C ILE A 139 16.66 -2.72 -9.04
N ASN A 140 17.27 -2.06 -8.06
CA ASN A 140 18.72 -2.02 -7.85
C ASN A 140 19.05 -2.70 -6.51
N GLU A 141 20.27 -2.49 -6.00
CA GLU A 141 20.74 -3.10 -4.74
C GLU A 141 20.18 -2.44 -3.47
N ASP A 142 19.31 -1.42 -3.59
CA ASP A 142 18.66 -0.81 -2.44
C ASP A 142 17.82 -1.83 -1.66
N VAL A 143 18.01 -1.83 -0.35
CA VAL A 143 17.29 -2.69 0.59
C VAL A 143 15.78 -2.51 0.51
N GLU A 144 15.29 -1.31 0.17
CA GLU A 144 13.86 -1.03 0.01
C GLU A 144 13.23 -1.84 -1.15
N TYR A 145 14.01 -2.11 -2.19
CA TYR A 145 13.55 -2.85 -3.39
C TYR A 145 13.86 -4.35 -3.34
N LYS A 146 14.42 -4.82 -2.21
CA LYS A 146 14.83 -6.20 -2.06
C LYS A 146 13.68 -7.17 -2.34
N ASN A 147 13.92 -8.12 -3.25
CA ASN A 147 12.99 -9.16 -3.67
C ASN A 147 11.67 -8.66 -4.30
N GLN A 148 11.58 -7.38 -4.69
CA GLN A 148 10.38 -6.85 -5.34
C GLN A 148 10.25 -7.36 -6.79
N LEU A 149 11.37 -7.64 -7.45
CA LEU A 149 11.46 -8.29 -8.76
C LEU A 149 12.59 -9.34 -8.71
N GLY A 150 12.66 -10.23 -9.71
CA GLY A 150 13.80 -11.14 -9.89
C GLY A 150 13.84 -12.38 -9.00
N LYS A 151 12.77 -12.63 -8.24
CA LYS A 151 12.67 -13.76 -7.30
C LYS A 151 11.41 -14.58 -7.54
N ASP A 152 11.46 -15.83 -7.12
CA ASP A 152 10.40 -16.81 -7.33
C ASP A 152 9.12 -16.40 -6.61
N LEU A 153 7.99 -16.63 -7.28
CA LEU A 153 6.65 -16.38 -6.76
C LEU A 153 6.01 -17.71 -6.36
N VAL A 154 5.11 -17.68 -5.39
CA VAL A 154 4.34 -18.88 -5.02
C VAL A 154 2.89 -18.66 -5.41
N ILE A 155 2.35 -19.59 -6.21
CA ILE A 155 0.95 -19.61 -6.63
C ILE A 155 0.20 -20.68 -5.86
N VAL A 156 -0.91 -20.32 -5.20
CA VAL A 156 -1.84 -21.28 -4.59
C VAL A 156 -3.05 -21.43 -5.52
N THR A 157 -3.14 -22.58 -6.17
CA THR A 157 -4.22 -22.89 -7.13
C THR A 157 -5.54 -23.19 -6.41
N ALA A 158 -6.64 -23.26 -7.16
CA ALA A 158 -7.99 -23.47 -6.60
C ALA A 158 -8.11 -24.77 -5.76
N ASP A 159 -7.35 -25.81 -6.12
CA ASP A 159 -7.22 -27.08 -5.38
C ASP A 159 -6.24 -27.01 -4.19
N GLN A 160 -5.85 -25.80 -3.76
CA GLN A 160 -4.93 -25.52 -2.65
C GLN A 160 -3.50 -26.03 -2.85
N LYS A 161 -3.13 -26.43 -4.08
CA LYS A 161 -1.75 -26.81 -4.38
C LYS A 161 -0.86 -25.57 -4.47
N LYS A 162 0.32 -25.64 -3.84
CA LYS A 162 1.37 -24.62 -3.96
C LYS A 162 2.26 -24.93 -5.15
N VAL A 163 2.43 -23.95 -6.04
CA VAL A 163 3.31 -24.02 -7.21
C VAL A 163 4.30 -22.87 -7.14
N THR A 164 5.58 -23.18 -7.03
CA THR A 164 6.65 -22.18 -7.12
C THR A 164 6.93 -21.90 -8.60
N VAL A 165 6.81 -20.63 -8.98
CA VAL A 165 7.12 -20.13 -10.33
C VAL A 165 8.41 -19.35 -10.26
N LYS A 166 9.42 -19.80 -11.00
CA LYS A 166 10.68 -19.08 -11.10
C LYS A 166 10.52 -17.79 -11.89
N TRP A 167 11.21 -16.74 -11.46
CA TRP A 167 11.16 -15.45 -12.17
C TRP A 167 11.63 -15.57 -13.62
N GLU A 168 12.68 -16.35 -13.88
CA GLU A 168 13.23 -16.59 -15.22
C GLU A 168 12.21 -17.25 -16.17
N ASP A 169 11.32 -18.09 -15.63
CA ASP A 169 10.28 -18.78 -16.39
C ASP A 169 9.02 -17.93 -16.58
N LEU A 170 8.87 -16.85 -15.83
CA LEU A 170 7.70 -15.97 -15.86
C LEU A 170 7.72 -15.08 -17.12
N GLN A 171 6.61 -15.07 -17.86
CA GLN A 171 6.39 -14.13 -18.96
C GLN A 171 5.56 -12.93 -18.49
N SER A 172 4.39 -13.19 -17.90
CA SER A 172 3.49 -12.12 -17.46
C SER A 172 2.49 -12.60 -16.41
N ILE A 173 1.97 -11.66 -15.64
CA ILE A 173 0.89 -11.87 -14.68
C ILE A 173 -0.24 -10.92 -15.04
N VAL A 174 -1.44 -11.44 -15.25
CA VAL A 174 -2.67 -10.64 -15.35
C VAL A 174 -3.39 -10.73 -14.01
N PHE A 175 -3.55 -9.59 -13.34
CA PHE A 175 -4.24 -9.50 -12.06
C PHE A 175 -5.76 -9.48 -12.31
N LEU A 176 -6.50 -10.26 -11.52
CA LEU A 176 -7.91 -10.52 -11.74
C LEU A 176 -8.70 -10.36 -10.44
N GLN A 177 -10.00 -10.07 -10.57
CA GLN A 177 -10.93 -10.26 -9.46
C GLN A 177 -10.93 -11.74 -9.08
N GLU A 178 -10.86 -11.99 -7.77
CA GLU A 178 -10.76 -13.34 -7.23
C GLU A 178 -12.02 -14.16 -7.50
N LYS A 179 -11.81 -15.44 -7.85
CA LYS A 179 -12.87 -16.43 -8.10
C LYS A 179 -12.73 -17.70 -7.25
N ALA A 180 -11.59 -17.86 -6.59
CA ALA A 180 -11.28 -19.04 -5.78
C ALA A 180 -11.53 -18.74 -4.29
N PRO A 181 -11.62 -19.77 -3.43
CA PRO A 181 -11.57 -19.59 -1.98
C PRO A 181 -10.26 -18.98 -1.50
N ASN A 182 -10.28 -18.28 -0.36
CA ASN A 182 -9.05 -17.81 0.29
C ASN A 182 -8.07 -18.97 0.53
N PRO A 183 -6.75 -18.76 0.44
CA PRO A 183 -5.75 -19.80 0.65
C PRO A 183 -5.85 -20.36 2.07
N ASN A 184 -6.13 -21.66 2.20
CA ASN A 184 -6.36 -22.37 3.47
C ASN A 184 -7.43 -21.73 4.38
N GLY A 185 -8.40 -21.00 3.82
CA GLY A 185 -9.44 -20.34 4.62
C GLY A 185 -8.91 -19.25 5.56
N ASN A 186 -7.73 -18.70 5.26
CA ASN A 186 -7.13 -17.63 6.07
C ASN A 186 -7.88 -16.31 5.89
N SER A 187 -7.98 -15.55 6.99
CA SER A 187 -8.43 -14.16 6.97
C SER A 187 -7.26 -13.24 7.28
N PRO A 188 -7.15 -12.09 6.59
CA PRO A 188 -6.21 -11.05 6.97
C PRO A 188 -6.38 -10.60 8.41
N LEU A 189 -5.27 -10.28 9.06
CA LEU A 189 -5.25 -9.66 10.37
C LEU A 189 -5.76 -8.21 10.27
N TYR A 190 -6.70 -7.84 11.12
CA TYR A 190 -7.32 -6.51 11.13
C TYR A 190 -7.46 -6.00 12.55
N GLY A 191 -7.39 -4.68 12.71
CA GLY A 191 -7.61 -4.08 14.00
C GLY A 191 -7.40 -2.58 14.03
N LYS A 192 -7.37 -2.07 15.25
CA LYS A 192 -7.08 -0.67 15.59
C LYS A 192 -5.79 -0.60 16.40
N VAL A 193 -4.86 0.23 15.97
CA VAL A 193 -3.58 0.46 16.64
C VAL A 193 -3.55 1.89 17.18
N GLU A 194 -3.16 2.03 18.44
CA GLU A 194 -2.95 3.28 19.14
C GLU A 194 -1.45 3.55 19.29
N THR A 195 -1.05 4.79 19.01
CA THR A 195 0.32 5.27 19.23
C THR A 195 0.48 5.86 20.63
N ARG A 196 1.72 5.95 21.13
CA ARG A 196 2.02 6.60 22.42
C ARG A 196 1.68 8.10 22.41
N PHE A 197 1.57 8.68 21.22
CA PHE A 197 1.20 10.07 20.98
C PHE A 197 -0.32 10.30 20.88
N GLY A 198 -1.13 9.25 21.05
CA GLY A 198 -2.60 9.36 21.09
C GLY A 198 -3.30 9.30 19.74
N TYR A 199 -2.58 9.00 18.66
CA TYR A 199 -3.16 8.76 17.33
C TYR A 199 -3.68 7.33 17.19
N PHE A 200 -4.70 7.14 16.35
CA PHE A 200 -5.33 5.85 16.10
C PHE A 200 -5.39 5.53 14.62
N TYR A 201 -4.97 4.32 14.26
CA TYR A 201 -5.01 3.81 12.89
C TYR A 201 -5.81 2.51 12.83
N SER A 202 -6.70 2.37 11.85
CA SER A 202 -7.51 1.15 11.65
C SER A 202 -7.34 0.62 10.24
N GLY A 203 -7.07 -0.68 10.13
CA GLY A 203 -6.78 -1.32 8.85
C GLY A 203 -6.28 -2.74 9.00
N LEU A 204 -5.78 -3.26 7.87
CA LEU A 204 -5.12 -4.56 7.80
C LEU A 204 -3.73 -4.47 8.42
N ILE A 205 -3.46 -5.31 9.41
CA ILE A 205 -2.23 -5.28 10.19
C ILE A 205 -1.22 -6.28 9.62
N LYS A 206 0.03 -5.85 9.48
CA LYS A 206 1.19 -6.74 9.38
C LYS A 206 2.01 -6.52 10.64
N TRP A 207 1.98 -7.51 11.52
CA TRP A 207 2.72 -7.53 12.77
C TRP A 207 4.14 -8.00 12.51
N ASP A 208 5.12 -7.39 13.18
CA ASP A 208 6.55 -7.75 13.09
C ASP A 208 7.09 -7.81 11.64
N MET A 209 6.43 -7.12 10.72
CA MET A 209 6.67 -7.22 9.28
C MET A 209 6.60 -8.66 8.69
N ASP A 210 6.01 -9.63 9.39
CA ASP A 210 5.89 -11.03 8.95
C ASP A 210 4.48 -11.63 9.13
N GLU A 211 3.78 -11.40 10.25
CA GLU A 211 2.44 -11.95 10.46
C GLU A 211 1.32 -11.02 9.97
N TYR A 212 0.49 -11.50 9.07
CA TYR A 212 -0.60 -10.73 8.45
C TYR A 212 -1.92 -11.51 8.35
N LEU A 213 -1.99 -12.72 8.91
CA LEU A 213 -3.16 -13.60 8.89
C LEU A 213 -3.61 -13.96 10.31
N SER A 214 -4.92 -14.11 10.51
CA SER A 214 -5.49 -14.48 11.79
C SER A 214 -5.07 -15.87 12.29
N GLN A 215 -4.73 -16.80 11.39
CA GLN A 215 -4.28 -18.15 11.77
C GLN A 215 -2.75 -18.23 12.01
N GLN A 216 -1.99 -17.17 11.70
CA GLN A 216 -0.58 -17.09 12.09
C GLN A 216 -0.46 -16.91 13.61
N TYR A 217 0.75 -17.13 14.12
CA TYR A 217 0.99 -17.27 15.54
C TYR A 217 1.64 -16.03 16.13
N LEU A 218 1.21 -15.69 17.34
CA LEU A 218 1.91 -14.84 18.28
C LEU A 218 2.73 -15.74 19.20
N ASP A 219 4.05 -15.63 19.13
CA ASP A 219 5.00 -16.41 19.92
C ASP A 219 5.66 -15.58 21.03
N GLY A 220 6.01 -16.24 22.14
CA GLY A 220 6.73 -15.64 23.26
C GLY A 220 6.85 -16.58 24.46
N THR A 221 7.50 -16.10 25.51
CA THR A 221 7.76 -16.87 26.74
C THR A 221 6.98 -16.30 27.91
N SER A 222 6.38 -17.16 28.73
CA SER A 222 5.66 -16.76 29.94
C SER A 222 6.60 -16.40 31.09
N ILE A 223 6.07 -15.79 32.16
CA ILE A 223 6.81 -15.55 33.40
C ILE A 223 7.41 -16.84 34.03
N ASP A 224 6.78 -18.01 33.82
CA ASP A 224 7.28 -19.31 34.30
C ASP A 224 8.27 -19.98 33.33
N HIS A 225 8.86 -19.22 32.40
CA HIS A 225 9.81 -19.68 31.38
C HIS A 225 9.30 -20.77 30.44
N ARG A 226 7.98 -20.78 30.15
CA ARG A 226 7.37 -21.69 29.17
C ARG A 226 7.10 -20.96 27.87
N HIS A 227 7.44 -21.61 26.76
CA HIS A 227 7.04 -21.14 25.44
C HIS A 227 5.52 -21.17 25.31
N ILE A 228 4.93 -20.05 24.92
CA ILE A 228 3.51 -19.87 24.67
C ILE A 228 3.34 -19.45 23.21
N ARG A 229 2.35 -20.07 22.57
CA ARG A 229 1.95 -19.80 21.20
C ARG A 229 0.43 -19.63 21.14
N HIS A 230 -0.04 -18.55 20.54
CA HIS A 230 -1.46 -18.29 20.30
C HIS A 230 -1.70 -17.94 18.84
N GLN A 231 -2.80 -18.38 18.25
CA GLN A 231 -3.18 -17.84 16.95
C GLN A 231 -3.64 -16.39 17.13
N PHE A 232 -3.34 -15.50 16.17
CA PHE A 232 -3.82 -14.11 16.22
C PHE A 232 -5.35 -14.01 16.31
N ALA A 233 -6.10 -15.00 15.80
CA ALA A 233 -7.55 -15.12 15.96
C ALA A 233 -8.01 -15.21 17.42
N GLU A 234 -7.15 -15.73 18.30
CA GLU A 234 -7.39 -15.86 19.74
C GLU A 234 -7.00 -14.58 20.50
N VAL A 235 -6.20 -13.72 19.88
CA VAL A 235 -5.67 -12.49 20.49
C VAL A 235 -6.67 -11.37 20.32
N LYS A 236 -6.99 -10.69 21.41
CA LYS A 236 -7.86 -9.51 21.46
C LYS A 236 -7.04 -8.22 21.50
N SER A 237 -5.97 -8.19 22.28
CA SER A 237 -5.06 -7.04 22.28
C SER A 237 -3.64 -7.40 22.70
N ILE A 238 -2.70 -6.56 22.25
CA ILE A 238 -1.30 -6.59 22.64
C ILE A 238 -0.92 -5.19 23.12
N ARG A 239 -0.31 -5.11 24.30
CA ARG A 239 0.17 -3.85 24.89
C ARG A 239 1.58 -4.03 25.45
N PRO A 240 2.57 -3.21 25.07
CA PRO A 240 3.91 -3.31 25.64
C PRO A 240 3.91 -3.11 27.15
N LYS A 241 4.71 -3.91 27.86
CA LYS A 241 4.94 -3.80 29.31
C LYS A 241 6.33 -4.33 29.65
N ASN A 242 7.14 -3.51 30.33
CA ASN A 242 8.53 -3.84 30.67
C ASN A 242 9.31 -4.28 29.41
N HIS A 243 9.92 -5.47 29.42
CA HIS A 243 10.68 -6.05 28.31
C HIS A 243 9.84 -6.91 27.35
N GLY A 244 8.52 -6.96 27.55
CA GLY A 244 7.61 -7.82 26.80
C GLY A 244 6.27 -7.13 26.57
N SER A 245 5.20 -7.92 26.52
CA SER A 245 3.83 -7.43 26.30
C SER A 245 2.81 -8.15 27.17
N LEU A 246 1.75 -7.42 27.53
CA LEU A 246 0.51 -8.01 28.02
C LEU A 246 -0.39 -8.33 26.84
N ILE A 247 -0.81 -9.59 26.76
CA ILE A 247 -1.70 -10.14 25.75
C ILE A 247 -3.05 -10.38 26.42
N GLN A 248 -4.11 -9.79 25.89
CA GLN A 248 -5.47 -10.17 26.24
C GLN A 248 -6.00 -11.10 25.16
N LEU A 249 -6.51 -12.27 25.56
CA LEU A 249 -7.18 -13.19 24.65
C LEU A 249 -8.66 -12.83 24.51
N GLN A 250 -9.30 -13.32 23.43
CA GLN A 250 -10.75 -13.17 23.22
C GLN A 250 -11.58 -13.79 24.35
N SER A 251 -11.02 -14.80 25.04
CA SER A 251 -11.61 -15.40 26.25
C SER A 251 -11.63 -14.48 27.47
N GLY A 252 -10.94 -13.33 27.42
CA GLY A 252 -10.75 -12.42 28.54
C GLY A 252 -9.53 -12.73 29.41
N LYS A 253 -8.87 -13.88 29.21
CA LYS A 253 -7.61 -14.22 29.89
C LYS A 253 -6.51 -13.23 29.50
N GLU A 254 -5.77 -12.75 30.49
CA GLU A 254 -4.57 -11.94 30.29
C GLU A 254 -3.31 -12.76 30.55
N ILE A 255 -2.29 -12.56 29.72
CA ILE A 255 -1.03 -13.28 29.77
C ILE A 255 0.10 -12.28 29.55
N TYR A 256 1.17 -12.37 30.35
CA TYR A 256 2.42 -11.68 30.05
C TYR A 256 3.32 -12.59 29.22
N MET A 257 3.84 -12.06 28.11
CA MET A 257 4.79 -12.75 27.23
C MET A 257 6.00 -11.86 26.94
N ASP A 258 7.20 -12.45 26.92
CA ASP A 258 8.45 -11.80 26.51
C ASP A 258 9.30 -12.72 25.61
N ASP A 259 10.59 -12.39 25.44
CA ASP A 259 11.61 -13.23 24.79
C ASP A 259 11.27 -13.71 23.36
N HIS A 260 10.54 -12.88 22.59
CA HIS A 260 10.32 -13.09 21.17
C HIS A 260 10.02 -11.76 20.46
N PRO A 261 10.48 -11.55 19.21
CA PRO A 261 10.23 -10.32 18.44
C PRO A 261 8.75 -9.93 18.32
N ASN A 262 7.83 -10.90 18.34
CA ASN A 262 6.41 -10.59 18.28
C ASN A 262 5.87 -9.85 19.54
N VAL A 263 6.57 -9.90 20.68
CA VAL A 263 6.05 -9.38 21.96
C VAL A 263 6.99 -8.40 22.66
N ASN A 264 8.14 -8.06 22.07
CA ASN A 264 9.14 -7.19 22.69
C ASN A 264 9.68 -6.12 21.71
N ASN A 265 10.70 -5.38 22.15
CA ASN A 265 11.27 -4.27 21.38
C ASN A 265 12.20 -4.67 20.23
N THR A 266 12.42 -5.96 19.98
CA THR A 266 13.12 -6.43 18.77
C THR A 266 12.16 -6.64 17.59
N ASN A 267 10.87 -6.35 17.77
CA ASN A 267 9.88 -6.30 16.71
C ASN A 267 10.32 -5.38 15.56
N ALA A 268 10.27 -5.87 14.33
CA ALA A 268 10.67 -5.16 13.12
C ALA A 268 9.71 -4.02 12.72
N GLY A 269 8.52 -3.96 13.32
CA GLY A 269 7.55 -2.90 13.13
C GLY A 269 6.13 -3.40 12.93
N ILE A 270 5.18 -2.49 13.12
CA ILE A 270 3.74 -2.76 13.02
C ILE A 270 3.22 -1.92 11.87
N GLN A 271 2.83 -2.57 10.78
CA GLN A 271 2.30 -1.89 9.60
C GLN A 271 0.77 -1.99 9.58
N ILE A 272 0.11 -0.86 9.41
CA ILE A 272 -1.36 -0.77 9.26
C ILE A 272 -1.65 -0.26 7.86
N ARG A 273 -2.43 -1.01 7.08
CA ARG A 273 -2.70 -0.75 5.66
C ARG A 273 -4.20 -0.59 5.40
N ASN A 274 -4.56 0.39 4.59
CA ASN A 274 -5.92 0.67 4.18
C ASN A 274 -5.94 1.37 2.81
N PRO A 275 -6.65 0.88 1.79
CA PRO A 275 -6.67 1.51 0.47
C PRO A 275 -7.28 2.91 0.45
N LEU A 276 -8.04 3.30 1.49
CA LEU A 276 -8.72 4.59 1.57
C LEU A 276 -7.89 5.71 2.20
N TRP A 277 -6.74 5.40 2.80
CA TRP A 277 -5.84 6.43 3.36
C TRP A 277 -4.35 6.08 3.21
N GLY A 278 -4.02 4.88 2.76
CA GLY A 278 -2.64 4.43 2.54
C GLY A 278 -2.16 3.46 3.60
N GLN A 279 -0.91 3.60 4.03
CA GLN A 279 -0.36 2.77 5.09
C GLN A 279 0.55 3.56 6.02
N ILE A 280 0.67 3.08 7.25
CA ILE A 280 1.64 3.55 8.23
C ILE A 280 2.45 2.38 8.74
N THR A 281 3.76 2.59 8.91
CA THR A 281 4.65 1.63 9.57
C THR A 281 5.15 2.25 10.88
N LEU A 282 4.70 1.70 12.00
CA LEU A 282 5.08 2.13 13.34
C LEU A 282 6.29 1.33 13.83
N GLN A 283 7.24 2.01 14.47
CA GLN A 283 8.25 1.33 15.26
C GLN A 283 7.67 0.91 16.62
N TRP A 284 8.27 -0.09 17.26
CA TRP A 284 7.85 -0.54 18.58
C TRP A 284 7.84 0.59 19.64
N GLY A 285 8.75 1.56 19.50
CA GLY A 285 8.83 2.74 20.35
C GLY A 285 7.61 3.66 20.28
N ASP A 286 6.95 3.73 19.13
CA ASP A 286 5.75 4.57 18.90
C ASP A 286 4.46 3.84 19.27
N PHE A 287 4.53 2.51 19.36
CA PHE A 287 3.40 1.64 19.63
C PHE A 287 2.94 1.70 21.10
N LYS A 288 1.64 1.84 21.31
CA LYS A 288 1.00 1.82 22.64
C LYS A 288 0.10 0.60 22.84
N ASN A 289 -0.80 0.32 21.91
CA ASN A 289 -1.75 -0.78 22.05
C ASN A 289 -2.31 -1.19 20.68
N ALA A 290 -2.50 -2.48 20.45
CA ALA A 290 -3.19 -3.02 19.30
C ALA A 290 -4.43 -3.76 19.78
N HIS A 291 -5.57 -3.51 19.15
CA HIS A 291 -6.81 -4.23 19.36
C HIS A 291 -7.21 -4.95 18.07
N PHE A 292 -7.33 -6.26 18.13
CA PHE A 292 -7.65 -7.10 16.98
C PHE A 292 -9.14 -7.39 16.94
N SER A 293 -9.70 -7.31 15.74
CA SER A 293 -11.11 -7.54 15.48
C SER A 293 -11.29 -8.22 14.12
N PRO A 294 -12.42 -8.89 13.89
CA PRO A 294 -12.77 -9.31 12.55
C PRO A 294 -12.74 -8.14 11.57
N VAL A 295 -12.43 -8.45 10.30
CA VAL A 295 -12.54 -7.46 9.23
C VAL A 295 -13.99 -6.97 9.15
N PRO A 296 -14.25 -5.66 9.07
CA PRO A 296 -15.62 -5.16 9.02
C PRO A 296 -16.38 -5.65 7.78
N ALA A 297 -17.64 -6.02 7.97
CA ALA A 297 -18.51 -6.53 6.91
C ALA A 297 -18.81 -5.53 5.78
N HIS A 298 -18.58 -4.23 6.01
CA HIS A 298 -18.73 -3.18 5.00
C HIS A 298 -17.50 -3.01 4.09
N THR A 299 -16.42 -3.75 4.34
CA THR A 299 -15.40 -3.97 3.30
C THR A 299 -16.06 -4.79 2.18
N SER A 300 -15.76 -4.49 0.92
CA SER A 300 -16.52 -5.03 -0.23
C SER A 300 -16.46 -6.54 -0.41
N SER A 301 -15.69 -7.24 0.42
CA SER A 301 -15.64 -8.69 0.47
C SER A 301 -16.00 -9.28 1.84
N GLY A 302 -16.15 -8.47 2.90
CA GLY A 302 -16.27 -8.96 4.28
C GLY A 302 -15.02 -9.71 4.80
N THR A 303 -14.00 -9.90 3.95
CA THR A 303 -12.70 -10.52 4.27
C THR A 303 -11.53 -9.58 4.02
N GLY A 304 -11.79 -8.34 3.58
CA GLY A 304 -10.79 -7.31 3.28
C GLY A 304 -11.15 -6.51 2.03
N TYR A 305 -10.12 -5.98 1.37
CA TYR A 305 -10.27 -5.18 0.16
C TYR A 305 -9.97 -6.01 -1.08
N SER A 306 -10.98 -6.12 -1.93
CA SER A 306 -10.97 -6.84 -3.20
C SER A 306 -10.25 -6.07 -4.32
N TYR A 307 -9.90 -6.76 -5.39
CA TYR A 307 -9.32 -6.13 -6.57
C TYR A 307 -10.20 -5.01 -7.14
N SER A 308 -11.53 -5.16 -7.11
CA SER A 308 -12.48 -4.13 -7.56
C SER A 308 -12.52 -2.86 -6.72
N ASP A 309 -12.01 -2.87 -5.49
CA ASP A 309 -12.01 -1.70 -4.60
C ASP A 309 -11.00 -0.62 -5.04
N PHE A 310 -10.05 -1.03 -5.88
CA PHE A 310 -9.01 -0.15 -6.40
C PHE A 310 -9.46 0.46 -7.72
N ARG A 311 -9.87 1.72 -7.63
CA ARG A 311 -10.38 2.53 -8.76
C ARG A 311 -9.29 2.77 -9.81
N THR A 312 -9.73 2.88 -11.06
CA THR A 312 -8.89 3.21 -12.22
C THR A 312 -8.03 4.46 -11.95
N PRO A 313 -6.69 4.38 -12.12
CA PRO A 313 -5.79 5.50 -11.84
C PRO A 313 -6.06 6.72 -12.72
N LYS A 314 -5.99 7.91 -12.12
CA LYS A 314 -6.11 9.20 -12.80
C LYS A 314 -4.80 9.98 -12.73
N PRO A 315 -4.46 10.80 -13.75
CA PRO A 315 -3.36 11.76 -13.62
C PRO A 315 -3.67 12.76 -12.51
N LEU A 316 -2.63 13.20 -11.79
CA LEU A 316 -2.76 14.30 -10.84
C LEU A 316 -3.16 15.58 -11.58
N ARG A 317 -4.19 16.25 -11.06
CA ARG A 317 -4.68 17.53 -11.57
C ARG A 317 -4.98 18.43 -10.39
N GLY A 318 -4.81 19.73 -10.58
CA GLY A 318 -5.02 20.66 -9.49
C GLY A 318 -4.56 22.07 -9.78
N SER A 319 -4.35 22.81 -8.71
CA SER A 319 -3.82 24.16 -8.73
C SER A 319 -2.67 24.35 -7.74
N LEU A 320 -1.75 25.23 -8.13
CA LEU A 320 -0.61 25.67 -7.36
C LEU A 320 -0.81 27.14 -7.00
N THR A 321 -0.80 27.46 -5.72
CA THR A 321 -0.73 28.84 -5.23
C THR A 321 0.72 29.15 -4.86
N LEU A 322 1.29 30.19 -5.45
CA LEU A 322 2.64 30.65 -5.16
C LEU A 322 2.67 31.63 -3.97
N LYS A 323 3.87 31.90 -3.44
CA LYS A 323 4.08 32.86 -2.35
C LYS A 323 3.71 34.30 -2.72
N ASP A 324 3.69 34.65 -4.01
CA ASP A 324 3.18 35.93 -4.51
C ASP A 324 1.65 35.96 -4.67
N ASN A 325 0.97 34.89 -4.26
CA ASN A 325 -0.48 34.64 -4.39
C ASN A 325 -0.99 34.45 -5.83
N SER A 326 -0.12 34.34 -6.83
CA SER A 326 -0.54 33.87 -8.15
C SER A 326 -0.96 32.39 -8.08
N THR A 327 -1.91 32.01 -8.94
CA THR A 327 -2.44 30.64 -8.99
C THR A 327 -2.31 30.08 -10.41
N ILE A 328 -1.82 28.85 -10.52
CA ILE A 328 -1.62 28.15 -11.78
C ILE A 328 -2.30 26.79 -11.71
N SER A 329 -3.07 26.41 -12.73
CA SER A 329 -3.81 25.14 -12.75
C SER A 329 -3.40 24.28 -13.94
N GLY A 330 -3.45 22.96 -13.77
CA GLY A 330 -3.12 22.02 -14.84
C GLY A 330 -2.97 20.57 -14.34
N ALA A 331 -2.37 19.73 -15.17
CA ALA A 331 -1.89 18.43 -14.72
C ALA A 331 -0.60 18.61 -13.92
N ILE A 332 -0.48 17.90 -12.81
CA ILE A 332 0.60 18.03 -11.83
C ILE A 332 1.57 16.86 -12.02
N PHE A 333 2.87 17.18 -12.03
CA PHE A 333 3.93 16.21 -11.75
C PHE A 333 4.55 16.64 -10.43
N TYR A 334 4.21 15.90 -9.38
CA TYR A 334 4.70 16.16 -8.04
C TYR A 334 6.13 15.66 -7.92
N ASP A 335 6.99 16.44 -7.25
CA ASP A 335 8.42 16.15 -7.05
C ASP A 335 9.20 15.78 -8.34
N LEU A 336 8.61 16.14 -9.48
CA LEU A 336 9.03 15.80 -10.84
C LEU A 336 9.05 14.30 -11.19
N ASP A 337 8.44 13.43 -10.40
CA ASP A 337 8.32 12.02 -10.75
C ASP A 337 6.95 11.39 -10.47
N GLU A 338 6.13 11.87 -9.53
CA GLU A 338 4.75 11.36 -9.37
C GLU A 338 3.77 12.04 -10.32
N ARG A 339 3.07 11.21 -11.09
CA ARG A 339 2.09 11.63 -12.10
C ARG A 339 0.69 11.09 -11.81
N TRP A 340 0.59 9.94 -11.14
CA TRP A 340 -0.67 9.22 -10.97
C TRP A 340 -1.18 9.32 -9.54
N ASP A 341 -2.51 9.38 -9.39
CA ASP A 341 -3.20 9.44 -8.09
C ASP A 341 -3.03 8.18 -7.21
N ILE A 342 -2.40 7.13 -7.76
CA ILE A 342 -2.06 5.88 -7.05
C ILE A 342 -0.64 5.83 -6.52
N GLU A 343 0.21 6.77 -6.92
CA GLU A 343 1.53 6.95 -6.33
C GLU A 343 1.35 7.58 -4.94
N THR A 344 2.35 7.41 -4.08
CA THR A 344 2.23 7.76 -2.66
C THR A 344 3.14 8.90 -2.30
N LEU A 345 2.63 9.87 -1.55
CA LEU A 345 3.44 10.77 -0.74
C LEU A 345 3.97 10.00 0.48
N ASP A 346 5.28 10.06 0.74
CA ASP A 346 5.89 9.50 1.93
C ASP A 346 6.46 10.52 2.91
N ALA A 347 6.22 10.30 4.20
CA ALA A 347 6.71 11.18 5.25
C ALA A 347 6.56 10.56 6.64
N TRP A 348 7.36 11.04 7.58
CA TRP A 348 7.15 10.74 8.99
C TRP A 348 5.99 11.57 9.54
N ALA A 349 5.06 10.91 10.21
CA ALA A 349 3.97 11.57 10.90
C ALA A 349 4.45 12.11 12.25
N GLN A 350 3.95 13.26 12.67
CA GLN A 350 4.24 13.84 14.00
C GLN A 350 3.88 12.86 15.15
N GLY A 351 2.92 11.96 14.93
CA GLY A 351 2.50 10.91 15.86
C GLY A 351 3.36 9.66 15.90
N GLY A 352 4.54 9.67 15.25
CA GLY A 352 5.38 8.51 15.05
C GLY A 352 4.96 7.68 13.83
N GLY A 353 5.92 6.94 13.27
CA GLY A 353 5.74 6.10 12.10
C GLY A 353 5.89 6.76 10.73
N LEU A 354 6.26 5.93 9.76
CA LEU A 354 6.38 6.30 8.35
C LEU A 354 5.03 6.12 7.66
N LEU A 355 4.45 7.22 7.20
CA LEU A 355 3.17 7.26 6.50
C LEU A 355 3.41 7.30 4.98
N GLN A 356 2.61 6.54 4.24
CA GLN A 356 2.61 6.48 2.78
C GLN A 356 1.17 6.64 2.29
N ILE A 357 0.85 7.80 1.73
CA ILE A 357 -0.52 8.22 1.40
C ILE A 357 -0.67 8.29 -0.12
N PRO A 358 -1.57 7.49 -0.73
CA PRO A 358 -1.92 7.66 -2.14
C PRO A 358 -2.40 9.08 -2.44
N PHE A 359 -1.88 9.73 -3.49
CA PHE A 359 -2.26 11.10 -3.82
C PHE A 359 -3.77 11.29 -4.03
N ARG A 360 -4.51 10.26 -4.45
CA ARG A 360 -5.98 10.25 -4.54
C ARG A 360 -6.71 10.54 -3.24
N GLU A 361 -6.03 10.45 -2.11
CA GLU A 361 -6.58 10.73 -0.77
C GLU A 361 -6.12 12.09 -0.24
N ILE A 362 -5.21 12.78 -0.94
CA ILE A 362 -4.70 14.09 -0.57
C ILE A 362 -5.53 15.17 -1.25
N LYS A 363 -6.15 16.04 -0.45
CA LYS A 363 -6.87 17.21 -0.96
C LYS A 363 -5.91 18.38 -1.20
N LYS A 364 -4.97 18.59 -0.28
CA LYS A 364 -4.10 19.76 -0.27
C LYS A 364 -2.81 19.52 0.50
N ILE A 365 -1.72 20.12 0.03
CA ILE A 365 -0.42 20.17 0.70
C ILE A 365 -0.03 21.65 0.89
N THR A 366 0.40 22.01 2.09
CA THR A 366 0.82 23.36 2.46
C THR A 366 2.21 23.27 3.09
N PRO A 367 3.29 23.62 2.37
CA PRO A 367 4.63 23.73 2.94
C PRO A 367 4.62 24.71 4.12
N LEU A 368 5.13 24.29 5.28
CA LEU A 368 5.20 25.14 6.48
C LEU A 368 6.58 25.79 6.65
N ASN A 369 7.61 24.97 6.51
CA ASN A 369 9.01 25.32 6.68
C ASN A 369 9.88 24.33 5.90
N ASP A 370 11.20 24.43 6.05
CA ASP A 370 12.16 23.62 5.28
C ASP A 370 12.13 22.12 5.60
N SER A 371 11.42 21.70 6.65
CA SER A 371 11.38 20.32 7.14
C SER A 371 9.98 19.70 7.13
N GLN A 372 8.92 20.49 7.00
CA GLN A 372 7.55 20.06 7.27
C GLN A 372 6.51 20.67 6.33
N SER A 373 5.47 19.89 6.07
CA SER A 373 4.25 20.30 5.37
C SER A 373 3.00 19.87 6.13
N LYS A 374 1.92 20.65 6.00
CA LYS A 374 0.57 20.19 6.36
C LYS A 374 -0.08 19.51 5.17
N VAL A 375 -0.69 18.37 5.41
CA VAL A 375 -1.45 17.61 4.42
C VAL A 375 -2.88 17.50 4.89
N LEU A 376 -3.81 18.04 4.11
CA LEU A 376 -5.24 17.89 4.30
C LEU A 376 -5.71 16.73 3.45
N LEU A 377 -6.23 15.70 4.09
CA LEU A 377 -6.82 14.54 3.43
C LEU A 377 -8.24 14.84 2.94
N ARG A 378 -8.72 14.04 1.99
CA ARG A 378 -10.11 14.11 1.51
C ARG A 378 -11.14 13.76 2.59
N SER A 379 -10.74 13.00 3.59
CA SER A 379 -11.52 12.74 4.81
C SER A 379 -11.76 14.00 5.65
N GLY A 380 -11.01 15.08 5.42
CA GLY A 380 -11.00 16.29 6.23
C GLY A 380 -9.95 16.27 7.35
N GLU A 381 -9.24 15.15 7.53
CA GLU A 381 -8.15 15.04 8.49
C GLU A 381 -6.96 15.91 8.06
N LEU A 382 -6.38 16.62 9.01
CA LEU A 382 -5.22 17.48 8.81
C LEU A 382 -4.02 16.87 9.55
N ILE A 383 -2.96 16.56 8.80
CA ILE A 383 -1.78 15.88 9.32
C ILE A 383 -0.55 16.77 9.07
N THR A 384 0.34 16.85 10.06
CA THR A 384 1.66 17.46 9.88
C THR A 384 2.67 16.34 9.57
N LEU A 385 3.37 16.48 8.45
CA LEU A 385 4.31 15.51 7.90
C LEU A 385 5.69 16.15 7.75
N GLY A 386 6.75 15.38 8.02
CA GLY A 386 8.12 15.85 7.91
C GLY A 386 9.15 14.76 7.59
N ASP A 387 10.42 15.17 7.59
CA ASP A 387 11.60 14.30 7.55
C ASP A 387 11.71 13.37 6.31
N ARG A 388 11.04 13.74 5.21
CA ARG A 388 11.19 13.13 3.87
C ARG A 388 11.16 14.19 2.76
N SER A 389 11.80 13.87 1.64
CA SER A 389 11.92 14.75 0.48
C SER A 389 10.59 15.23 -0.06
N ASP A 390 9.56 14.38 -0.01
CA ASP A 390 8.24 14.71 -0.57
C ASP A 390 7.58 15.88 0.16
N VAL A 391 7.98 16.22 1.39
CA VAL A 391 7.31 17.22 2.22
C VAL A 391 8.24 18.31 2.76
N ASN A 392 9.52 18.27 2.41
CA ASN A 392 10.54 19.17 2.93
C ASN A 392 11.24 19.96 1.81
N SER A 393 12.24 20.76 2.16
CA SER A 393 13.00 21.62 1.23
C SER A 393 13.79 20.87 0.15
N GLN A 394 13.93 19.55 0.25
CA GLN A 394 14.57 18.70 -0.75
C GLN A 394 13.62 18.28 -1.88
N ASN A 395 12.32 18.58 -1.75
CA ASN A 395 11.36 18.42 -2.85
C ASN A 395 11.85 19.24 -4.07
N TRP A 396 11.89 18.60 -5.22
CA TRP A 396 12.31 19.16 -6.50
C TRP A 396 11.29 20.12 -7.08
N GLY A 397 10.14 20.33 -6.44
CA GLY A 397 9.11 21.24 -6.88
C GLY A 397 8.06 20.57 -7.74
N ILE A 398 7.31 21.39 -8.47
CA ILE A 398 6.13 20.96 -9.23
C ILE A 398 6.28 21.38 -10.68
N MET A 399 6.07 20.43 -11.59
CA MET A 399 5.81 20.76 -12.99
C MET A 399 4.30 20.79 -13.22
N ILE A 400 3.82 21.86 -13.83
CA ILE A 400 2.44 21.96 -14.31
C ILE A 400 2.42 21.85 -15.83
N GLN A 401 1.66 20.90 -16.37
CA GLN A 401 1.25 20.91 -17.76
C GLN A 401 -0.09 21.65 -17.87
N LYS A 402 -0.08 22.80 -18.57
CA LYS A 402 -1.24 23.65 -18.78
C LYS A 402 -2.18 23.08 -19.85
N SER A 403 -3.34 23.72 -20.01
CA SER A 403 -4.36 23.34 -21.00
C SER A 403 -3.89 23.48 -22.45
N ASP A 404 -2.92 24.35 -22.72
CA ASP A 404 -2.27 24.53 -24.02
C ASP A 404 -1.08 23.57 -24.23
N GLU A 405 -0.97 22.54 -23.38
CA GLU A 405 0.09 21.53 -23.36
C GLU A 405 1.50 22.06 -23.05
N THR A 406 1.62 23.34 -22.68
CA THR A 406 2.89 23.91 -22.23
C THR A 406 3.24 23.45 -20.82
N PHE A 407 4.53 23.25 -20.58
CA PHE A 407 5.07 22.84 -19.28
C PHE A 407 5.67 24.05 -18.57
N GLN A 408 5.35 24.21 -17.29
CA GLN A 408 5.93 25.26 -16.45
C GLN A 408 6.36 24.67 -15.10
N TYR A 409 7.62 24.90 -14.77
CA TYR A 409 8.24 24.43 -13.54
C TYR A 409 8.17 25.47 -12.42
N PHE A 410 7.92 24.98 -11.20
CA PHE A 410 7.86 25.79 -9.98
C PHE A 410 8.70 25.14 -8.87
N PRO A 411 9.85 25.74 -8.50
CA PRO A 411 10.66 25.26 -7.38
C PRO A 411 9.86 25.25 -6.07
N TRP A 412 10.09 24.25 -5.22
CA TRP A 412 9.39 24.09 -3.93
C TRP A 412 9.39 25.35 -3.07
N ALA A 413 10.52 26.06 -3.02
CA ALA A 413 10.68 27.29 -2.25
C ALA A 413 9.71 28.44 -2.65
N LYS A 414 9.14 28.41 -3.87
CA LYS A 414 8.16 29.41 -4.34
C LYS A 414 6.72 29.02 -4.05
N ILE A 415 6.48 27.78 -3.61
CA ILE A 415 5.16 27.22 -3.42
C ILE A 415 4.61 27.64 -2.06
N LYS A 416 3.34 28.07 -2.04
CA LYS A 416 2.57 28.34 -0.82
C LYS A 416 1.59 27.21 -0.55
N GLU A 417 0.95 26.67 -1.58
CA GLU A 417 -0.06 25.63 -1.46
C GLU A 417 -0.23 24.85 -2.76
N ILE A 418 -0.47 23.54 -2.65
CA ILE A 418 -0.84 22.66 -3.75
C ILE A 418 -2.22 22.08 -3.42
N SER A 419 -3.18 22.22 -4.33
CA SER A 419 -4.54 21.70 -4.20
C SER A 419 -4.84 20.71 -5.31
N PHE A 420 -5.39 19.54 -4.98
CA PHE A 420 -5.71 18.47 -5.93
C PHE A 420 -7.21 18.37 -6.23
N ILE A 421 -7.54 18.01 -7.47
CA ILE A 421 -8.90 17.80 -7.98
C ILE A 421 -9.08 16.29 -8.26
N HIS A 422 -10.21 15.72 -7.81
CA HIS A 422 -10.45 14.26 -7.78
C HIS A 422 -11.67 13.81 -8.58
#